data_AF-W4G2D9-F1
#
_entry.id   AF-W4G2D9-F1
#
_cell.length_a   1.000
_cell.length_b   1.000
_cell.length_c   1.000
_cell.angle_alpha   90.00
_cell.angle_beta   90.00
_cell.angle_gamma   90.00
#
_symmetry.space_group_name_H-M   'P 1'
#
loop_
_entity.id
_entity.type
_entity.pdbx_description
1 polymer ?
#
loop_
_entity_poly.entity_id
_entity_poly.type
_entity_poly.pdbx_seq_one_letter_code
_entity_poly.pdbx_strand_id
1 'polypeptide(L)' 'MDSAFAGKWTLDAKALDTDIQNIKVALAELDSLKPRKQAYLQRGNLFFLTKPEVATRAKEAELEAKQARRHDVGLKRTQL' A
#
# COMPACT_ATOMS: atom_id res chain seq x y z
N MET A 1 25.41 -14.04 12.99
CA MET A 1 24.00 -14.46 12.77
C MET A 1 23.31 -13.52 11.77
N ASP A 2 24.08 -12.84 10.91
CA ASP A 2 23.69 -11.53 10.39
C ASP A 2 23.14 -11.57 8.95
N SER A 3 23.44 -12.61 8.19
CA SER A 3 22.98 -12.74 6.80
C SER A 3 21.47 -13.06 6.69
N ALA A 4 20.91 -13.80 7.63
CA ALA A 4 19.49 -14.20 7.61
C ALA A 4 18.54 -13.01 7.84
N PHE A 5 18.92 -12.08 8.73
CA PHE A 5 18.14 -10.87 9.01
C PHE A 5 18.21 -9.86 7.86
N ALA A 6 19.40 -9.68 7.25
CA ALA A 6 19.57 -8.82 6.08
C ALA A 6 18.73 -9.29 4.88
N GLY A 7 18.68 -10.62 4.64
CA GLY A 7 17.83 -11.22 3.62
C GLY A 7 16.34 -10.98 3.87
N LYS A 8 15.88 -11.19 5.11
CA LYS A 8 14.49 -10.94 5.51
C LYS A 8 14.07 -9.48 5.29
N TRP A 9 14.89 -8.52 5.68
CA TRP A 9 14.55 -7.09 5.52
C TRP A 9 14.52 -6.64 4.07
N THR A 10 15.35 -7.25 3.22
CA THR A 10 15.32 -6.99 1.77
C THR A 10 14.01 -7.50 1.14
N LEU A 11 13.55 -8.69 1.55
CA LEU A 11 12.26 -9.23 1.12
C LEU A 11 11.09 -8.38 1.63
N ASP A 12 11.12 -7.99 2.91
CA ASP A 12 10.10 -7.13 3.53
C ASP A 12 10.03 -5.77 2.83
N ALA A 13 11.18 -5.17 2.48
CA ALA A 13 11.24 -3.91 1.73
C ALA A 13 10.66 -4.04 0.32
N LYS A 14 11.00 -5.10 -0.41
CA LYS A 14 10.49 -5.34 -1.77
C LYS A 14 8.98 -5.57 -1.79
N ALA A 15 8.46 -6.30 -0.80
CA ALA A 15 7.02 -6.50 -0.64
C ALA A 15 6.31 -5.17 -0.37
N LEU A 16 6.85 -4.35 0.53
CA LEU A 16 6.31 -3.01 0.80
C LEU A 16 6.37 -2.09 -0.43
N ASP A 17 7.45 -2.13 -1.21
CA ASP A 17 7.58 -1.32 -2.42
C ASP A 17 6.52 -1.71 -3.47
N THR A 18 6.23 -3.01 -3.56
CA THR A 18 5.16 -3.54 -4.43
C THR A 18 3.78 -3.10 -3.95
N ASP A 19 3.49 -3.22 -2.66
CA ASP A 19 2.23 -2.76 -2.05
C ASP A 19 2.02 -1.26 -2.29
N ILE A 20 3.05 -0.45 -2.05
CA ILE A 20 3.01 1.01 -2.27
C ILE A 20 2.69 1.32 -3.73
N GLN A 21 3.34 0.63 -4.67
CA GLN A 21 3.07 0.84 -6.09
C GLN A 21 1.64 0.45 -6.47
N ASN A 22 1.13 -0.68 -5.98
CA ASN A 22 -0.24 -1.11 -6.23
C ASN A 22 -1.26 -0.10 -5.69
N ILE A 23 -1.03 0.46 -4.50
CA ILE A 23 -1.90 1.50 -3.93
C ILE A 23 -1.86 2.78 -4.77
N LYS A 24 -0.68 3.20 -5.24
CA LYS A 24 -0.56 4.37 -6.13
C LYS A 24 -1.32 4.18 -7.44
N VAL A 25 -1.25 2.98 -8.04
CA VAL A 25 -2.02 2.65 -9.24
C VAL A 25 -3.53 2.72 -8.95
N ALA A 26 -3.99 2.09 -7.86
CA ALA A 26 -5.41 2.14 -7.48
C ALA A 26 -5.92 3.58 -7.25
N LEU A 27 -5.09 4.46 -6.67
CA LEU A 27 -5.43 5.88 -6.50
C LEU A 27 -5.55 6.60 -7.85
N ALA A 28 -4.64 6.35 -8.80
CA ALA A 28 -4.73 6.90 -10.15
C ALA A 28 -5.96 6.39 -10.93
N GLU A 29 -6.33 5.11 -10.72
CA GLU A 29 -7.56 4.54 -11.29
C GLU A 29 -8.82 5.17 -10.67
N LEU A 30 -8.81 5.46 -9.36
CA LEU A 30 -9.91 6.17 -8.69
C LEU A 30 -10.02 7.63 -9.15
N ASP A 31 -8.89 8.31 -9.38
CA ASP A 31 -8.87 9.69 -9.86
C ASP A 31 -9.40 9.80 -11.31
N SER A 32 -9.07 8.82 -12.15
CA SER A 32 -9.57 8.72 -13.53
C SER A 32 -10.99 8.14 -13.66
N LEU A 33 -11.67 7.91 -12.53
CA LEU A 33 -12.99 7.30 -12.50
C LEU A 33 -14.03 8.20 -13.20
N LYS A 34 -14.70 7.64 -14.22
CA LYS A 34 -15.77 8.36 -14.92
C LYS A 34 -16.95 8.64 -13.99
N PRO A 35 -17.66 9.78 -14.16
CA PRO A 35 -18.89 10.07 -13.44
C PRO A 35 -19.89 8.89 -13.53
N ARG A 36 -20.60 8.61 -12.44
CA ARG A 36 -21.60 7.52 -12.30
C ARG A 36 -21.05 6.10 -12.23
N LYS A 37 -19.72 5.91 -12.22
CA LYS A 37 -19.14 4.61 -11.89
C LYS A 37 -19.12 4.41 -10.37
N GLN A 38 -19.32 3.18 -9.96
CA GLN A 38 -19.31 2.77 -8.56
C GLN A 38 -17.92 2.29 -8.18
N ALA A 39 -17.48 2.60 -6.97
CA ALA A 39 -16.26 2.08 -6.38
C ALA A 39 -16.60 1.01 -5.35
N TYR A 40 -15.76 -0.02 -5.28
CA TYR A 40 -15.91 -1.11 -4.32
C TYR A 40 -14.62 -1.28 -3.54
N LEU A 41 -14.73 -1.43 -2.22
CA LEU A 41 -13.61 -1.83 -1.38
C LEU A 41 -13.67 -3.34 -1.14
N GLN A 42 -12.61 -4.03 -1.51
CA GLN A 42 -12.46 -5.45 -1.25
C GLN A 42 -11.96 -5.69 0.19
N ARG A 43 -12.61 -6.60 0.92
CA ARG A 43 -12.13 -7.13 2.20
C ARG A 43 -12.25 -8.65 2.18
N GLY A 44 -11.13 -9.35 2.02
CA GLY A 44 -11.12 -10.78 1.72
C GLY A 44 -11.84 -11.05 0.40
N ASN A 45 -12.88 -11.89 0.43
CA ASN A 45 -13.68 -12.23 -0.76
C ASN A 45 -14.94 -11.35 -0.93
N LEU A 46 -15.13 -10.35 -0.06
CA LEU A 46 -16.31 -9.49 -0.08
C LEU A 46 -15.99 -8.13 -0.69
N PHE A 47 -16.91 -7.61 -1.49
CA PHE A 47 -16.82 -6.29 -2.12
C PHE A 47 -17.93 -5.39 -1.56
N PHE A 48 -17.52 -4.29 -0.93
CA PHE A 48 -18.44 -3.33 -0.32
C PHE A 48 -18.56 -2.10 -1.22
N LEU A 49 -19.78 -1.79 -1.65
CA LEU A 49 -20.07 -0.56 -2.37
C LEU A 49 -19.72 0.65 -1.49
N THR A 50 -18.97 1.60 -2.05
CA THR A 50 -18.59 2.82 -1.35
C THR A 50 -18.62 4.02 -2.27
N LYS A 51 -18.68 5.21 -1.67
CA LYS A 51 -18.41 6.46 -2.39
C LYS A 51 -16.93 6.49 -2.81
N PRO A 52 -16.59 6.92 -4.04
CA PRO A 52 -15.21 7.00 -4.50
C PRO A 52 -14.32 7.81 -3.56
N GLU A 53 -14.80 8.92 -3.00
CA GLU A 53 -14.01 9.80 -2.13
C GLU A 53 -13.64 9.09 -0.81
N VAL A 54 -14.51 8.20 -0.32
CA VAL A 54 -14.24 7.39 0.86
C VAL A 54 -13.20 6.30 0.54
N ALA A 55 -13.27 5.70 -0.65
CA ALA A 55 -12.26 4.74 -1.11
C ALA A 55 -10.89 5.40 -1.26
N THR A 56 -10.84 6.59 -1.86
CA THR A 56 -9.62 7.39 -2.04
C THR A 56 -8.98 7.70 -0.69
N ARG A 57 -9.72 8.27 0.26
CA ARG A 57 -9.19 8.58 1.60
C ARG A 57 -8.68 7.33 2.33
N ALA A 58 -9.38 6.20 2.21
CA ALA A 58 -8.93 4.95 2.81
C ALA A 58 -7.61 4.47 2.19
N LYS A 59 -7.45 4.60 0.87
CA LYS A 59 -6.22 4.23 0.16
C LYS A 59 -5.06 5.18 0.41
N GLU A 60 -5.32 6.48 0.56
CA GLU A 60 -4.32 7.47 0.97
C GLU A 60 -3.78 7.18 2.38
N ALA A 61 -4.66 6.88 3.34
CA ALA A 61 -4.24 6.50 4.69
C ALA A 61 -3.44 5.18 4.69
N GLU A 62 -3.85 4.20 3.87
CA GLU A 62 -3.09 2.95 3.70
C GLU A 62 -1.70 3.21 3.09
N LEU A 63 -1.61 4.10 2.10
CA LEU A 63 -0.37 4.50 1.46
C LEU A 63 0.61 5.13 2.46
N GLU A 64 0.13 6.09 3.27
CA GLU A 64 0.92 6.76 4.29
C GLU A 64 1.48 5.77 5.31
N ALA A 65 0.64 4.87 5.83
CA ALA A 65 1.05 3.85 6.78
C ALA A 65 2.11 2.90 6.19
N LYS A 66 1.98 2.51 4.91
CA LYS A 66 2.94 1.64 4.22
C LYS A 66 4.26 2.36 3.95
N GLN A 67 4.23 3.64 3.59
CA GLN A 67 5.42 4.47 3.40
C GLN A 67 6.19 4.66 4.71
N ALA A 68 5.49 4.96 5.81
CA ALA A 68 6.11 5.06 7.13
C ALA A 68 6.80 3.74 7.52
N ARG A 69 6.11 2.60 7.33
CA ARG A 69 6.71 1.28 7.58
C ARG A 69 7.92 0.99 6.68
N ARG A 70 7.88 1.42 5.41
CA ARG A 70 9.00 1.24 4.47
C ARG A 70 10.22 2.06 4.85
N HIS A 71 10.00 3.27 5.37
CA HIS A 71 11.03 4.12 5.94
C HIS A 71 11.68 3.45 7.16
N ASP A 72 10.89 2.92 8.09
CA ASP A 72 11.40 2.22 9.28
C ASP A 72 12.23 0.98 8.93
N VAL A 73 11.80 0.18 7.95
CA VAL A 73 12.58 -0.96 7.45
C VAL A 73 13.90 -0.49 6.82
N GLY A 74 13.88 0.65 6.13
CA GLY A 74 15.09 1.28 5.59
C GLY A 74 16.08 1.67 6.69
N LEU A 75 15.61 2.37 7.72
CA LEU A 75 16.44 2.77 8.86
C LEU A 75 17.08 1.57 9.57
N LYS A 76 16.30 0.52 9.84
CA LYS A 76 16.81 -0.71 10.46
C LYS A 76 17.90 -1.33 9.62
N ARG A 77 17.72 -1.41 8.30
CA ARG A 77 18.71 -1.95 7.36
C ARG A 77 20.04 -1.19 7.36
N THR A 78 20.03 0.13 7.59
CA THR A 78 21.25 0.95 7.62
C THR A 78 22.01 0.86 8.95
N GLN A 79 21.38 0.37 10.03
CA GLN A 79 22.00 0.24 11.36
C GLN A 79 22.73 -1.10 11.58
N LEU A 80 22.66 -2.03 10.62
CA LEU A 80 23.46 -3.26 10.56
C LEU A 80 24.69 -3.06 9.68
#